data_AF-F9QAR3-F1
#
_entry.id   AF-F9QAR3-F1
#
_cell.length_a   1.000
_cell.length_b   1.000
_cell.length_c   1.000
_cell.angle_alpha   90.00
_cell.angle_beta   90.00
_cell.angle_gamma   90.00
#
_symmetry.space_group_name_H-M   'P 1'
#
loop_
_entity.id
_entity.type
_entity.pdbx_description
1 polymer ?
#
loop_
_entity_poly.entity_id
_entity_poly.type
_entity_poly.pdbx_seq_one_letter_code
_entity_poly.pdbx_strand_id
1 'polypeptide(L)'
;MRELYNQEKRYSIVVKLANKILEYKNNIDSKFIDEVIYWCCLSLARQRDKEVLNRVQGINGIEHDFILGFYYRMVGKYNKALERLKSVLSKDINHFRAKRELVQVYLNIEEYDLAYNYAKQSYELDSLNPYNIQGYLRCVIKKKNIDNKDLLINKLLDSLKNNSHKKADEMYLTSKAQYIYYIKENYEEAIDEIDEAIIKYRNSIYPILVKLEIITNQENINYEMLNDTINEINESFSKDSDVFKKIMYIYSKILVILNYDLDKVKAEDYFNREKFGLPDSVIEKIQKLF
;
A
#
# COMPACT_ATOMS: atom_id res chain seq x y z
N MET A 1 10.14 23.06 3.63
CA MET A 1 9.85 21.68 4.11
C MET A 1 8.95 20.90 3.17
N ARG A 2 7.79 21.45 2.79
CA ARG A 2 6.84 20.80 1.88
C ARG A 2 7.44 20.31 0.56
N GLU A 3 8.35 21.08 -0.03
CA GLU A 3 9.04 20.71 -1.27
C GLU A 3 10.02 19.53 -1.08
N LEU A 4 10.89 19.61 -0.07
CA LEU A 4 11.77 18.52 0.34
C LEU A 4 10.99 17.21 0.59
N TYR A 5 9.80 17.32 1.18
CA TYR A 5 8.92 16.18 1.44
C TYR A 5 8.25 15.64 0.17
N ASN A 6 7.58 16.49 -0.61
CA ASN A 6 6.74 16.03 -1.73
C ASN A 6 7.54 15.71 -3.01
N GLN A 7 8.49 16.57 -3.38
CA GLN A 7 9.19 16.48 -4.66
C GLN A 7 10.46 15.66 -4.54
N GLU A 8 11.32 16.05 -3.58
CA GLU A 8 12.66 15.49 -3.47
C GLU A 8 12.71 14.24 -2.59
N LYS A 9 11.66 14.00 -1.79
CA LYS A 9 11.55 12.87 -0.85
C LYS A 9 12.73 12.77 0.12
N ARG A 10 13.33 13.92 0.47
CA ARG A 10 14.47 14.02 1.41
C ARG A 10 13.96 14.09 2.86
N TYR A 11 13.31 13.02 3.31
CA TYR A 11 12.64 12.95 4.62
C TYR A 11 13.60 13.18 5.79
N SER A 12 14.82 12.61 5.72
CA SER A 12 15.84 12.81 6.77
C SER A 12 16.26 14.27 6.91
N ILE A 13 16.29 15.04 5.81
CA ILE A 13 16.58 16.47 5.83
C ILE A 13 15.41 17.24 6.45
N VAL A 14 14.16 16.89 6.11
CA VAL A 14 12.98 17.50 6.75
C VAL A 14 13.02 17.31 8.27
N VAL A 15 13.36 16.10 8.74
CA VAL A 15 13.49 15.83 10.18
C VAL A 15 14.60 16.66 10.82
N LYS A 16 15.79 16.72 10.20
CA LYS A 16 16.91 17.55 10.70
C LYS A 16 16.54 19.02 10.79
N LEU A 17 15.90 19.57 9.75
CA LEU A 17 15.46 20.96 9.72
C LEU A 17 14.40 21.23 10.78
N ALA A 18 13.45 20.31 10.98
CA ALA A 18 12.41 20.43 12.00
C ALA A 18 13.01 20.49 13.40
N ASN A 19 13.96 19.60 13.71
CA ASN A 19 14.62 19.59 15.01
C ASN A 19 15.31 20.93 15.28
N LYS A 20 16.04 21.47 14.29
CA LYS A 20 16.71 22.78 14.43
C LYS A 20 15.73 23.94 14.65
N ILE A 21 14.59 23.94 13.96
CA ILE A 21 13.56 24.99 14.15
C ILE A 21 12.94 24.88 15.55
N LEU A 22 12.67 23.66 16.01
CA LEU A 22 12.00 23.41 17.29
C LEU A 22 12.85 23.76 18.52
N GLU A 23 14.18 23.89 18.37
CA GLU A 23 15.06 24.47 19.40
C GLU A 23 14.64 25.90 19.77
N TYR A 24 14.04 26.65 18.84
CA TYR A 24 13.62 28.05 19.03
C TYR A 24 12.10 28.20 19.15
N LYS A 25 11.37 27.13 19.45
CA LYS A 25 9.90 27.11 19.44
C LYS A 25 9.23 28.19 20.30
N ASN A 26 9.86 28.60 21.40
CA ASN A 26 9.31 29.61 22.31
C ASN A 26 9.31 31.02 21.70
N ASN A 27 10.06 31.24 20.60
CA ASN A 27 10.20 32.52 19.92
C ASN A 27 9.46 32.56 18.58
N ILE A 28 8.67 31.53 18.27
CA ILE A 28 8.01 31.37 16.97
C ILE A 28 6.51 31.19 17.18
N ASP A 29 5.70 31.66 16.23
CA ASP A 29 4.26 31.51 16.26
C ASP A 29 3.85 30.03 16.36
N SER A 30 2.89 29.75 17.25
CA SER A 30 2.41 28.38 17.53
C SER A 30 1.88 27.64 16.29
N LYS A 31 1.21 28.32 15.36
CA LYS A 31 0.68 27.68 14.14
C LYS A 31 1.80 27.25 13.20
N PHE A 32 2.87 28.04 13.14
CA PHE A 32 4.05 27.65 12.37
C PHE A 32 4.75 26.45 13.00
N ILE A 33 4.82 26.39 14.34
CA ILE A 33 5.36 25.23 15.05
C ILE A 33 4.52 23.97 14.77
N ASP A 34 3.19 24.08 14.77
CA ASP A 34 2.31 22.96 14.42
C ASP A 34 2.60 22.44 13.00
N GLU A 35 2.79 23.34 12.02
CA GLU A 35 3.15 22.94 10.66
C GLU A 35 4.52 22.25 10.59
N VAL A 36 5.52 22.73 11.34
CA VAL A 36 6.85 22.12 11.42
C VAL A 36 6.77 20.71 12.03
N ILE A 37 6.03 20.55 13.13
CA ILE A 37 5.79 19.25 13.76
C ILE A 37 5.05 18.33 12.79
N TYR A 38 4.09 18.86 12.04
CA TYR A 38 3.30 18.10 11.06
C TYR A 38 4.19 17.48 9.97
N TRP A 39 5.01 18.30 9.30
CA TRP A 39 5.92 17.80 8.26
C TRP A 39 7.01 16.89 8.83
N CYS A 40 7.45 17.14 10.06
CA CYS A 40 8.37 16.25 10.78
C CYS A 40 7.76 14.87 10.98
N CYS A 41 6.52 14.81 11.51
CA CYS A 41 5.80 13.57 11.75
C CYS A 41 5.57 12.78 10.46
N LEU A 42 5.13 13.43 9.37
CA LEU A 42 4.96 12.74 8.10
C LEU A 42 6.27 12.18 7.55
N SER A 43 7.38 12.91 7.72
CA SER A 43 8.71 12.46 7.29
C SER A 43 9.23 11.30 8.13
N LEU A 44 9.03 11.33 9.44
CA LEU A 44 9.34 10.23 10.34
C LEU A 44 8.47 9.00 9.99
N ALA A 45 7.19 9.20 9.70
CA ALA A 45 6.29 8.11 9.31
C ALA A 45 6.69 7.45 7.98
N ARG A 46 7.14 8.25 6.99
CA ARG A 46 7.72 7.72 5.74
C ARG A 46 8.99 6.89 5.98
N GLN A 47 9.75 7.24 7.00
CA GLN A 47 10.93 6.51 7.46
C GLN A 47 10.60 5.38 8.44
N ARG A 48 9.33 5.21 8.82
CA ARG A 48 8.85 4.22 9.81
C ARG A 48 9.46 4.40 11.19
N ASP A 49 9.94 5.59 11.49
CA ASP A 49 10.55 5.89 12.77
C ASP A 49 9.49 5.96 13.87
N LYS A 50 9.70 5.23 14.97
CA LYS A 50 8.80 5.22 16.13
C LYS A 50 8.73 6.57 16.84
N GLU A 51 9.69 7.46 16.60
CA GLU A 51 9.70 8.82 17.14
C GLU A 51 8.46 9.64 16.73
N VAL A 52 7.74 9.24 15.67
CA VAL A 52 6.41 9.79 15.36
C VAL A 52 5.49 9.76 16.59
N LEU A 53 5.50 8.66 17.35
CA LEU A 53 4.59 8.47 18.48
C LEU A 53 4.82 9.48 19.60
N ASN A 54 6.06 9.93 19.78
CA ASN A 54 6.42 10.99 20.71
C ASN A 54 6.12 12.36 20.10
N ARG A 55 6.54 12.58 18.86
CA ARG A 55 6.45 13.89 18.19
C ARG A 55 5.01 14.33 17.94
N VAL A 56 4.13 13.39 17.63
CA VAL A 56 2.71 13.66 17.34
C VAL A 56 1.95 14.19 18.54
N GLN A 57 2.43 13.97 19.78
CA GLN A 57 1.79 14.51 20.99
C GLN A 57 1.78 16.05 21.02
N GLY A 58 2.63 16.69 20.21
CA GLY A 58 2.61 18.15 20.01
C GLY A 58 1.51 18.64 19.06
N ILE A 59 0.74 17.75 18.43
CA ILE A 59 -0.35 18.09 17.51
C ILE A 59 -1.68 17.72 18.13
N ASN A 60 -2.64 18.63 18.03
CA ASN A 60 -4.00 18.44 18.54
C ASN A 60 -5.02 18.23 17.41
N GLY A 61 -6.20 17.74 17.79
CA GLY A 61 -7.35 17.65 16.89
C GLY A 61 -7.26 16.55 15.83
N ILE A 62 -7.86 16.79 14.66
CA ILE A 62 -8.01 15.79 13.59
C ILE A 62 -6.66 15.36 13.01
N GLU A 63 -5.69 16.28 12.93
CA GLU A 63 -4.38 15.99 12.34
C GLU A 63 -3.56 15.00 13.18
N HIS A 64 -3.77 14.96 14.50
CA HIS A 64 -3.16 13.94 15.37
C HIS A 64 -3.57 12.53 14.95
N ASP A 65 -4.88 12.30 14.78
CA ASP A 65 -5.41 11.00 14.35
C ASP A 65 -4.99 10.69 12.91
N PHE A 66 -4.95 11.69 12.01
CA PHE A 66 -4.47 11.49 10.65
C PHE A 66 -3.01 11.01 10.60
N ILE A 67 -2.11 11.67 11.33
CA ILE A 67 -0.69 11.29 11.39
C ILE A 67 -0.52 9.89 11.95
N LEU A 68 -1.23 9.54 13.02
CA LEU A 68 -1.18 8.19 13.59
C LEU A 68 -1.70 7.15 12.60
N GLY A 69 -2.82 7.42 11.94
CA GLY A 69 -3.36 6.55 10.90
C GLY A 69 -2.38 6.32 9.75
N PHE A 70 -1.75 7.39 9.29
CA PHE A 70 -0.71 7.36 8.26
C PHE A 70 0.51 6.54 8.70
N TYR A 71 1.02 6.77 9.92
CA TYR A 71 2.14 6.03 10.49
C TYR A 71 1.83 4.54 10.61
N TYR A 72 0.69 4.19 11.19
CA TYR A 72 0.30 2.79 11.37
C TYR A 72 0.17 2.05 10.04
N ARG A 73 -0.34 2.70 8.98
CA ARG A 73 -0.31 2.15 7.62
C ARG A 73 1.11 1.87 7.15
N MET A 74 2.04 2.82 7.35
CA MET A 74 3.43 2.69 6.90
C MET A 74 4.19 1.54 7.58
N VAL A 75 3.81 1.17 8.80
CA VAL A 75 4.40 0.06 9.57
C VAL A 75 3.58 -1.24 9.54
N GLY A 76 2.53 -1.31 8.72
CA GLY A 76 1.71 -2.52 8.54
C GLY A 76 0.73 -2.82 9.68
N LYS A 77 0.49 -1.88 10.60
CA LYS A 77 -0.52 -2.00 11.67
C LYS A 77 -1.88 -1.54 11.17
N TYR A 78 -2.44 -2.28 10.21
CA TYR A 78 -3.64 -1.87 9.48
C TYR A 78 -4.87 -1.71 10.36
N ASN A 79 -5.03 -2.52 11.41
CA ASN A 79 -6.14 -2.36 12.37
C ASN A 79 -6.14 -0.98 13.04
N LYS A 80 -4.98 -0.55 13.54
CA LYS A 80 -4.79 0.79 14.14
C LYS A 80 -4.90 1.90 13.10
N ALA A 81 -4.43 1.66 11.87
CA ALA A 81 -4.58 2.61 10.78
C ALA A 81 -6.06 2.87 10.47
N LEU A 82 -6.87 1.82 10.37
CA LEU A 82 -8.32 1.92 10.15
C LEU A 82 -9.02 2.68 11.27
N GLU A 83 -8.74 2.34 12.53
CA GLU A 83 -9.30 3.02 13.70
C GLU A 83 -9.07 4.54 13.62
N ARG A 84 -7.81 4.95 13.42
CA ARG A 84 -7.42 6.36 13.41
C ARG A 84 -7.94 7.13 12.20
N LEU A 85 -7.88 6.54 11.01
CA LEU A 85 -8.38 7.19 9.80
C LEU A 85 -9.92 7.30 9.79
N LYS A 86 -10.63 6.32 10.35
CA LYS A 86 -12.10 6.42 10.55
C LYS A 86 -12.46 7.48 11.60
N SER A 87 -11.67 7.61 12.68
CA SER A 87 -11.82 8.73 13.64
C SER A 87 -11.74 10.09 12.94
N VAL A 88 -10.77 10.27 12.03
CA VAL A 88 -10.68 11.49 11.21
C VAL A 88 -11.96 11.73 10.40
N LEU A 89 -12.44 10.73 9.66
CA LEU A 89 -13.64 10.88 8.83
C LEU A 89 -14.93 11.05 9.62
N SER A 90 -14.98 10.61 10.88
CA SER A 90 -16.11 10.88 11.76
C SER A 90 -16.23 12.35 12.16
N LYS A 91 -15.10 13.07 12.19
CA LYS A 91 -15.02 14.50 12.54
C LYS A 91 -15.05 15.39 11.29
N ASP A 92 -14.46 14.94 10.19
CA ASP A 92 -14.49 15.59 8.88
C ASP A 92 -14.65 14.55 7.76
N ILE A 93 -15.90 14.35 7.32
CA ILE A 93 -16.23 13.40 6.26
C ILE A 93 -15.61 13.76 4.90
N ASN A 94 -15.16 15.00 4.71
CA ASN A 94 -14.56 15.48 3.47
C ASN A 94 -13.03 15.51 3.54
N HIS A 95 -12.41 14.97 4.60
CA HIS A 95 -10.96 14.96 4.75
C HIS A 95 -10.26 14.09 3.69
N PHE A 96 -9.88 14.71 2.56
CA PHE A 96 -9.41 14.01 1.36
C PHE A 96 -8.15 13.15 1.61
N ARG A 97 -7.22 13.64 2.44
CA ARG A 97 -6.01 12.90 2.78
C ARG A 97 -6.36 11.60 3.51
N ALA A 98 -7.31 11.64 4.44
CA ALA A 98 -7.72 10.45 5.17
C ALA A 98 -8.43 9.44 4.27
N LYS A 99 -9.34 9.90 3.38
CA LYS A 99 -9.97 9.03 2.37
C LYS A 99 -8.92 8.30 1.53
N ARG A 100 -7.94 9.03 1.00
CA ARG A 100 -6.86 8.46 0.19
C ARG A 100 -6.05 7.42 0.97
N GLU A 101 -5.67 7.71 2.22
CA GLU A 101 -4.94 6.74 3.03
C GLU A 101 -5.82 5.52 3.39
N LEU A 102 -7.12 5.69 3.60
CA LEU A 102 -8.07 4.58 3.81
C LEU A 102 -8.17 3.68 2.60
N VAL A 103 -8.22 4.23 1.38
CA VAL A 103 -8.13 3.43 0.14
C VAL A 103 -6.87 2.57 0.16
N GLN A 104 -5.72 3.15 0.48
CA GLN A 104 -4.46 2.39 0.53
C GLN A 104 -4.47 1.31 1.62
N VAL A 105 -5.10 1.55 2.78
CA VAL A 105 -5.24 0.52 3.81
C VAL A 105 -6.11 -0.62 3.29
N TYR A 106 -7.31 -0.33 2.79
CA TYR A 106 -8.23 -1.35 2.30
C TYR A 106 -7.64 -2.16 1.13
N LEU A 107 -6.95 -1.51 0.20
CA LEU A 107 -6.25 -2.19 -0.90
C LEU A 107 -5.10 -3.10 -0.43
N ASN A 108 -4.47 -2.81 0.71
CA ASN A 108 -3.41 -3.66 1.27
C ASN A 108 -3.98 -4.87 2.02
N ILE A 109 -5.18 -4.75 2.58
CA ILE A 109 -5.89 -5.85 3.27
C ILE A 109 -6.91 -6.55 2.38
N GLU A 110 -6.90 -6.25 1.07
CA GLU A 110 -7.75 -6.84 0.03
C GLU A 110 -9.27 -6.63 0.22
N GLU A 111 -9.66 -5.61 0.99
CA GLU A 111 -11.06 -5.24 1.21
C GLU A 111 -11.54 -4.28 0.10
N TYR A 112 -11.56 -4.78 -1.14
CA TYR A 112 -11.84 -3.97 -2.34
C TYR A 112 -13.23 -3.33 -2.34
N ASP A 113 -14.24 -4.00 -1.77
CA ASP A 113 -15.59 -3.45 -1.66
C ASP A 113 -15.66 -2.25 -0.73
N LEU A 114 -14.92 -2.29 0.39
CA LEU A 114 -14.81 -1.15 1.31
C LEU A 114 -13.97 -0.01 0.70
N ALA A 115 -12.97 -0.33 -0.12
CA ALA A 115 -12.14 0.65 -0.82
C ALA A 115 -12.90 1.40 -1.93
N TYR A 116 -13.82 0.71 -2.63
CA TYR A 116 -14.37 1.15 -3.91
C TYR A 116 -14.94 2.58 -3.89
N ASN A 117 -15.84 2.89 -2.94
CA ASN A 117 -16.47 4.21 -2.88
C ASN A 117 -15.47 5.33 -2.60
N TYR A 118 -14.51 5.09 -1.70
CA TYR A 118 -13.46 6.07 -1.40
C TYR A 118 -12.49 6.25 -2.58
N ALA A 119 -12.18 5.17 -3.30
CA ALA A 119 -11.31 5.20 -4.47
C ALA A 119 -11.97 5.96 -5.63
N LYS A 120 -13.26 5.70 -5.88
CA LYS A 120 -14.07 6.42 -6.86
C LYS A 120 -14.11 7.92 -6.58
N GLN A 121 -14.43 8.31 -5.34
CA GLN A 121 -14.44 9.72 -4.93
C GLN A 121 -13.06 10.38 -5.08
N SER A 122 -11.99 9.66 -4.78
CA SER A 122 -10.61 10.18 -4.92
C SER A 122 -10.25 10.39 -6.39
N TYR A 123 -10.66 9.48 -7.28
CA TYR A 123 -10.50 9.62 -8.73
C TYR A 123 -11.34 10.76 -9.30
N GLU A 124 -12.59 10.93 -8.86
CA GLU A 124 -13.47 12.02 -9.30
C GLU A 124 -12.94 13.39 -8.87
N LEU A 125 -12.28 13.48 -7.71
CA LEU A 125 -11.67 14.71 -7.23
C LEU A 125 -10.41 15.10 -8.01
N ASP A 126 -9.58 14.13 -8.36
CA ASP A 126 -8.32 14.34 -9.08
C ASP A 126 -8.04 13.14 -10.00
N SER A 127 -8.61 13.21 -11.20
CA SER A 127 -8.59 12.15 -12.20
C SER A 127 -7.28 12.07 -12.99
N LEU A 128 -6.39 13.05 -12.84
CA LEU A 128 -5.07 13.08 -13.48
C LEU A 128 -4.00 12.44 -12.58
N ASN A 129 -4.31 12.20 -11.31
CA ASN A 129 -3.39 11.59 -10.39
C ASN A 129 -3.31 10.08 -10.59
N PRO A 130 -2.16 9.53 -11.00
CA PRO A 130 -2.03 8.11 -11.32
C PRO A 130 -2.27 7.20 -10.11
N TYR A 131 -2.03 7.69 -8.89
CA TYR A 131 -2.32 6.92 -7.67
C TYR A 131 -3.83 6.75 -7.44
N ASN A 132 -4.62 7.79 -7.73
CA ASN A 132 -6.07 7.72 -7.64
C ASN A 132 -6.64 6.83 -8.76
N ILE A 133 -6.11 6.99 -9.98
CA ILE A 133 -6.50 6.14 -11.12
C ILE A 133 -6.23 4.67 -10.80
N GLN A 134 -5.00 4.31 -10.38
CA GLN A 134 -4.64 2.94 -10.07
C GLN A 134 -5.47 2.38 -8.90
N GLY A 135 -5.66 3.17 -7.83
CA GLY A 135 -6.45 2.74 -6.68
C GLY A 135 -7.89 2.42 -7.07
N TYR A 136 -8.50 3.26 -7.91
CA TYR A 136 -9.84 3.00 -8.44
C TYR A 136 -9.87 1.80 -9.38
N LEU A 137 -8.92 1.69 -10.29
CA LEU A 137 -8.79 0.58 -11.23
C LEU A 137 -8.69 -0.77 -10.52
N ARG A 138 -7.85 -0.89 -9.48
CA ARG A 138 -7.75 -2.11 -8.66
C ARG A 138 -9.09 -2.49 -8.02
N CYS A 139 -9.85 -1.51 -7.52
CA CYS A 139 -11.19 -1.77 -6.97
C CYS A 139 -12.16 -2.23 -8.05
N VAL A 140 -12.16 -1.57 -9.23
CA VAL A 140 -13.02 -1.93 -10.36
C VAL A 140 -12.74 -3.36 -10.79
N ILE A 141 -11.48 -3.74 -11.04
CA ILE A 141 -11.08 -5.08 -11.46
C ILE A 141 -11.65 -6.15 -10.53
N LYS A 142 -11.58 -5.95 -9.21
CA LYS A 142 -11.96 -6.95 -8.19
C LYS A 142 -13.44 -6.97 -7.84
N LYS A 143 -14.17 -5.90 -8.11
CA LYS A 143 -15.60 -5.83 -7.81
C LYS A 143 -16.41 -6.63 -8.82
N LYS A 144 -17.33 -7.48 -8.35
CA LYS A 144 -18.14 -8.36 -9.22
C LYS A 144 -19.16 -7.60 -10.06
N ASN A 145 -19.93 -6.70 -9.44
CA ASN A 145 -21.09 -6.06 -10.06
C ASN A 145 -20.80 -4.60 -10.41
N ILE A 146 -20.29 -4.35 -11.63
CA ILE A 146 -20.11 -3.03 -12.20
C ILE A 146 -20.63 -3.05 -13.65
N ASP A 147 -21.54 -2.15 -13.97
CA ASP A 147 -22.03 -1.99 -15.34
C ASP A 147 -20.94 -1.44 -16.25
N ASN A 148 -20.84 -1.97 -17.47
CA ASN A 148 -19.81 -1.58 -18.45
C ASN A 148 -18.38 -1.63 -17.88
N LYS A 149 -18.11 -2.62 -17.02
CA LYS A 149 -16.84 -2.81 -16.31
C LYS A 149 -15.63 -2.77 -17.24
N ASP A 150 -15.69 -3.48 -18.36
CA ASP A 150 -14.60 -3.56 -19.34
C ASP A 150 -14.28 -2.17 -19.93
N LEU A 151 -15.30 -1.42 -20.34
CA LEU A 151 -15.14 -0.05 -20.86
C LEU A 151 -14.51 0.88 -19.81
N LEU A 152 -14.96 0.80 -18.56
CA LEU A 152 -14.40 1.59 -17.46
C LEU A 152 -12.93 1.24 -17.20
N ILE A 153 -12.59 -0.05 -17.19
CA ILE A 153 -11.21 -0.50 -16.99
C ILE A 153 -10.31 0.02 -18.11
N ASN A 154 -10.71 -0.15 -19.38
CA ASN A 154 -9.92 0.34 -20.51
C ASN A 154 -9.71 1.86 -20.44
N LYS A 155 -10.74 2.64 -20.08
CA LYS A 155 -10.60 4.10 -19.86
C LYS A 155 -9.56 4.44 -18.79
N LEU A 156 -9.56 3.72 -17.66
CA LEU A 156 -8.61 3.95 -16.57
C LEU A 156 -7.19 3.52 -16.96
N LEU A 157 -7.05 2.41 -17.68
CA LEU A 157 -5.77 1.95 -18.23
C LEU A 157 -5.19 2.97 -19.22
N ASP A 158 -6.00 3.46 -20.14
CA ASP A 158 -5.60 4.52 -21.08
C ASP A 158 -5.18 5.80 -20.37
N SER A 159 -5.87 6.13 -19.26
CA SER A 159 -5.53 7.27 -18.43
C SER A 159 -4.17 7.10 -17.74
N LEU A 160 -3.77 5.88 -17.34
CA LEU A 160 -2.44 5.60 -16.81
C LEU A 160 -1.37 5.61 -17.91
N LYS A 161 -1.66 4.96 -19.04
CA LYS A 161 -0.74 4.84 -20.18
C LYS A 161 -0.29 6.20 -20.72
N ASN A 162 -1.21 7.15 -20.78
CA ASN A 162 -0.95 8.50 -21.31
C ASN A 162 -0.56 9.52 -20.23
N ASN A 163 -0.33 9.09 -18.99
CA ASN A 163 -0.02 9.98 -17.89
C ASN A 163 1.47 10.34 -17.86
N SER A 164 1.79 11.62 -17.66
CA SER A 164 3.18 12.11 -17.64
C SER A 164 3.95 11.80 -16.36
N HIS A 165 3.28 11.32 -15.31
CA HIS A 165 3.94 11.02 -14.04
C HIS A 165 4.82 9.77 -14.16
N LYS A 166 6.07 9.85 -13.67
CA LYS A 166 7.09 8.79 -13.77
C LYS A 166 6.70 7.39 -13.26
N LYS A 167 5.67 7.29 -12.42
CA LYS A 167 5.15 6.01 -11.91
C LYS A 167 3.97 5.45 -12.69
N ALA A 168 3.37 6.24 -13.56
CA ALA A 168 2.14 5.84 -14.23
C ALA A 168 2.33 4.67 -15.20
N ASP A 169 3.47 4.60 -15.89
CA ASP A 169 3.80 3.48 -16.78
C ASP A 169 3.94 2.15 -16.00
N GLU A 170 4.61 2.14 -14.84
CA GLU A 170 4.63 0.98 -13.92
C GLU A 170 3.22 0.59 -13.46
N MET A 171 2.42 1.59 -13.09
CA MET A 171 1.04 1.37 -12.66
C MET A 171 0.16 0.84 -13.80
N TYR A 172 0.40 1.28 -15.04
CA TYR A 172 -0.29 0.80 -16.22
C TYR A 172 0.04 -0.68 -16.47
N LEU A 173 1.32 -1.05 -16.56
CA LEU A 173 1.72 -2.43 -16.84
C LEU A 173 1.21 -3.40 -15.77
N THR A 174 1.38 -3.04 -14.49
CA THR A 174 0.88 -3.87 -13.38
C THR A 174 -0.64 -4.01 -13.38
N SER A 175 -1.37 -2.94 -13.67
CA SER A 175 -2.84 -2.99 -13.74
C SER A 175 -3.33 -3.71 -15.01
N LYS A 176 -2.57 -3.65 -16.10
CA LYS A 176 -2.87 -4.37 -17.35
C LYS A 176 -2.75 -5.88 -17.13
N ALA A 177 -1.68 -6.35 -16.49
CA ALA A 177 -1.55 -7.76 -16.11
C ALA A 177 -2.72 -8.24 -15.23
N GLN A 178 -3.14 -7.43 -14.24
CA GLN A 178 -4.33 -7.73 -13.43
C GLN A 178 -5.62 -7.77 -14.26
N TYR A 179 -5.79 -6.86 -15.22
CA TYR A 179 -6.95 -6.84 -16.11
C TYR A 179 -7.00 -8.10 -16.99
N ILE A 180 -5.88 -8.47 -17.60
CA ILE A 180 -5.75 -9.69 -18.41
C ILE A 180 -6.13 -10.92 -17.58
N TYR A 181 -5.57 -11.02 -16.36
CA TYR A 181 -5.86 -12.13 -15.47
C TYR A 181 -7.33 -12.19 -15.01
N TYR A 182 -7.86 -11.11 -14.41
CA TYR A 182 -9.18 -11.14 -13.76
C TYR A 182 -10.36 -10.96 -14.71
N ILE A 183 -10.17 -10.34 -15.87
CA ILE A 183 -11.27 -9.96 -16.78
C ILE A 183 -11.18 -10.69 -18.11
N LYS A 184 -9.98 -10.93 -18.63
CA LYS A 184 -9.78 -11.75 -19.84
C LYS A 184 -9.55 -13.23 -19.53
N GLU A 185 -9.36 -13.57 -18.25
CA GLU A 185 -9.18 -14.94 -17.78
C GLU A 185 -7.99 -15.64 -18.46
N ASN A 186 -6.97 -14.85 -18.83
CA ASN A 186 -5.78 -15.36 -19.51
C ASN A 186 -4.56 -15.33 -18.57
N TYR A 187 -4.25 -16.47 -17.96
CA TYR A 187 -3.14 -16.59 -17.01
C TYR A 187 -1.77 -16.43 -17.68
N GLU A 188 -1.55 -17.11 -18.81
CA GLU A 188 -0.25 -17.11 -19.49
C GLU A 188 0.13 -15.70 -19.94
N GLU A 189 -0.79 -15.00 -20.62
CA GLU A 189 -0.58 -13.62 -21.05
C GLU A 189 -0.38 -12.66 -19.87
N ALA A 190 -1.08 -12.89 -18.74
CA ALA A 190 -0.89 -12.06 -17.55
C ALA A 190 0.48 -12.27 -16.90
N ILE A 191 1.01 -13.50 -16.92
CA ILE A 191 2.37 -13.82 -16.44
C ILE A 191 3.42 -13.20 -17.36
N ASP A 192 3.26 -13.31 -18.68
CA ASP A 192 4.18 -12.69 -19.64
C ASP A 192 4.22 -11.16 -19.45
N GLU A 193 3.05 -10.52 -19.37
CA GLU A 193 2.96 -9.07 -19.18
C GLU A 193 3.58 -8.60 -17.85
N ILE A 194 3.38 -9.35 -16.76
CA ILE A 194 3.95 -8.95 -15.46
C ILE A 194 5.45 -9.20 -15.39
N ASP A 195 5.97 -10.23 -16.08
CA ASP A 195 7.40 -10.51 -16.16
C ASP A 195 8.15 -9.42 -16.96
N GLU A 196 7.55 -8.93 -18.05
CA GLU A 196 8.07 -7.74 -18.74
C GLU A 196 8.12 -6.52 -17.82
N ALA A 197 7.10 -6.31 -16.99
CA ALA A 197 7.06 -5.21 -16.03
C ALA A 197 8.14 -5.36 -14.93
N ILE A 198 8.39 -6.57 -14.44
CA ILE A 198 9.47 -6.86 -13.48
C ILE A 198 10.83 -6.53 -14.11
N ILE A 199 11.07 -6.96 -15.35
CA ILE A 199 12.31 -6.67 -16.10
C ILE A 199 12.52 -5.16 -16.29
N LYS A 200 11.46 -4.41 -16.60
CA LYS A 200 11.51 -2.96 -16.79
C LYS A 200 11.72 -2.19 -15.49
N TYR A 201 11.18 -2.70 -14.37
CA TYR A 201 11.19 -2.03 -13.07
C TYR A 201 11.84 -2.87 -11.96
N ARG A 202 13.03 -3.41 -12.21
CA ARG A 202 13.76 -4.34 -11.30
C ARG A 202 13.92 -3.87 -9.85
N ASN A 203 13.98 -2.56 -9.62
CA ASN A 203 14.11 -1.97 -8.27
C ASN A 203 12.76 -1.74 -7.58
N SER A 204 11.66 -2.21 -8.17
CA SER A 204 10.31 -1.99 -7.70
C SER A 204 9.67 -3.30 -7.29
N ILE A 205 9.16 -3.33 -6.06
CA ILE A 205 8.48 -4.51 -5.54
C ILE A 205 7.08 -4.70 -6.15
N TYR A 206 6.45 -3.63 -6.66
CA TYR A 206 5.03 -3.68 -7.02
C TYR A 206 4.70 -4.67 -8.15
N PRO A 207 5.48 -4.78 -9.24
CA PRO A 207 5.27 -5.81 -10.24
C PRO A 207 5.36 -7.22 -9.66
N ILE A 208 6.35 -7.48 -8.80
CA ILE A 208 6.52 -8.80 -8.17
C ILE A 208 5.34 -9.15 -7.24
N LEU A 209 4.79 -8.18 -6.49
CA LEU A 209 3.58 -8.42 -5.69
C LEU A 209 2.36 -8.78 -6.53
N VAL A 210 2.23 -8.17 -7.72
CA VAL A 210 1.15 -8.52 -8.65
C VAL A 210 1.37 -9.91 -9.25
N LYS A 211 2.63 -10.31 -9.52
CA LYS A 211 2.93 -11.69 -9.92
C LYS A 211 2.55 -12.70 -8.83
N LEU A 212 2.91 -12.43 -7.57
CA LEU A 212 2.47 -13.24 -6.42
C LEU A 212 0.94 -13.32 -6.34
N GLU A 213 0.25 -12.20 -6.54
CA GLU A 213 -1.21 -12.16 -6.58
C GLU A 213 -1.78 -13.06 -7.69
N ILE A 214 -1.28 -12.95 -8.92
CA ILE A 214 -1.74 -13.74 -10.06
C ILE A 214 -1.53 -15.24 -9.81
N ILE A 215 -0.35 -15.65 -9.32
CA ILE A 215 -0.04 -17.06 -9.02
C ILE A 215 -0.94 -17.61 -7.91
N THR A 216 -1.13 -16.85 -6.83
CA THR A 216 -1.86 -17.34 -5.64
C THR A 216 -3.38 -17.38 -5.79
N ASN A 217 -3.94 -16.74 -6.81
CA ASN A 217 -5.38 -16.76 -7.08
C ASN A 217 -5.80 -17.84 -8.10
N GLN A 218 -4.85 -18.61 -8.65
CA GLN A 218 -5.14 -19.78 -9.47
C GLN A 218 -5.81 -20.90 -8.66
N GLU A 219 -6.68 -21.69 -9.30
CA GLU A 219 -7.21 -22.91 -8.68
C GLU A 219 -6.10 -23.95 -8.45
N ASN A 220 -5.20 -24.09 -9.44
CA ASN A 220 -4.03 -24.95 -9.37
C ASN A 220 -2.76 -24.09 -9.25
N ILE A 221 -2.38 -23.77 -8.02
CA ILE A 221 -1.23 -22.90 -7.75
C ILE A 221 0.06 -23.61 -8.17
N ASN A 222 0.86 -22.95 -9.02
CA ASN A 222 2.22 -23.38 -9.31
C ASN A 222 3.15 -22.96 -8.15
N TYR A 223 3.36 -23.86 -7.19
CA TYR A 223 4.16 -23.61 -6.00
C TYR A 223 5.66 -23.43 -6.27
N GLU A 224 6.18 -24.03 -7.36
CA GLU A 224 7.57 -23.84 -7.78
C GLU A 224 7.79 -22.39 -8.24
N MET A 225 6.96 -21.90 -9.18
CA MET A 225 7.00 -20.50 -9.63
C MET A 225 6.75 -19.52 -8.46
N LEU A 226 5.87 -19.89 -7.52
CA LEU A 226 5.63 -19.08 -6.33
C LEU A 226 6.88 -18.99 -5.44
N ASN A 227 7.57 -20.11 -5.22
CA ASN A 227 8.80 -20.16 -4.43
C ASN A 227 9.93 -19.36 -5.09
N ASP A 228 10.10 -19.48 -6.41
CA ASP A 228 11.10 -18.73 -7.17
C ASP A 228 10.85 -17.22 -7.09
N THR A 229 9.60 -16.80 -7.24
CA THR A 229 9.20 -15.38 -7.10
C THR A 229 9.48 -14.86 -5.68
N ILE A 230 9.29 -15.68 -4.66
CA ILE A 230 9.63 -15.34 -3.26
C ILE A 230 11.15 -15.24 -3.07
N ASN A 231 11.94 -16.09 -3.72
CA ASN A 231 13.40 -16.04 -3.66
C ASN A 231 13.94 -14.78 -4.32
N GLU A 232 13.38 -14.37 -5.47
CA GLU A 232 13.71 -13.11 -6.13
C GLU A 232 13.53 -11.91 -5.18
N ILE A 233 12.45 -11.89 -4.39
CA ILE A 233 12.23 -10.86 -3.36
C ILE A 233 13.31 -10.91 -2.27
N ASN A 234 13.64 -12.11 -1.77
CA ASN A 234 14.61 -12.27 -0.69
C ASN A 234 16.02 -11.85 -1.12
N GLU A 235 16.36 -12.01 -2.41
CA GLU A 235 17.64 -11.62 -2.99
C GLU A 235 17.70 -10.13 -3.35
N SER A 236 16.59 -9.57 -3.82
CA SER A 236 16.55 -8.19 -4.34
C SER A 236 16.34 -7.11 -3.26
N PHE A 237 15.81 -7.48 -2.08
CA PHE A 237 15.45 -6.52 -1.03
C PHE A 237 16.14 -6.83 0.30
N SER A 238 16.68 -5.80 0.95
CA SER A 238 17.24 -5.90 2.30
C SER A 238 16.20 -6.40 3.30
N LYS A 239 16.57 -7.29 4.23
CA LYS A 239 15.65 -7.89 5.23
C LYS A 239 14.83 -6.88 6.05
N ASP A 240 15.33 -5.67 6.24
CA ASP A 240 14.64 -4.58 6.96
C ASP A 240 13.62 -3.81 6.08
N SER A 241 13.47 -4.19 4.81
CA SER A 241 12.53 -3.58 3.87
C SER A 241 11.08 -3.88 4.24
N ASP A 242 10.16 -2.96 3.95
CA ASP A 242 8.73 -3.17 4.20
C ASP A 242 8.06 -4.14 3.25
N VAL A 243 8.77 -4.58 2.23
CA VAL A 243 8.35 -5.65 1.34
C VAL A 243 7.94 -6.89 2.15
N PHE A 244 8.75 -7.24 3.16
CA PHE A 244 8.52 -8.40 4.02
C PHE A 244 7.31 -8.26 4.96
N LYS A 245 6.71 -7.06 5.03
CA LYS A 245 5.48 -6.77 5.79
C LYS A 245 4.24 -6.63 4.89
N LYS A 246 4.36 -6.83 3.58
CA LYS A 246 3.21 -6.85 2.67
C LYS A 246 2.43 -8.13 2.90
N ILE A 247 1.11 -8.01 3.00
CA ILE A 247 0.23 -9.16 3.25
C ILE A 247 0.37 -10.20 2.15
N MET A 248 0.43 -9.77 0.88
CA MET A 248 0.64 -10.67 -0.24
C MET A 248 1.92 -11.50 -0.08
N TYR A 249 3.04 -10.87 0.29
CA TYR A 249 4.29 -11.59 0.55
C TYR A 249 4.15 -12.60 1.69
N ILE A 250 3.57 -12.19 2.83
CA ILE A 250 3.38 -13.06 4.00
C ILE A 250 2.52 -14.27 3.61
N TYR A 251 1.39 -14.03 2.93
CA TYR A 251 0.47 -15.05 2.46
C TYR A 251 1.16 -16.04 1.51
N SER A 252 1.83 -15.53 0.48
CA SER A 252 2.61 -16.35 -0.46
C SER A 252 3.72 -17.14 0.22
N LYS A 253 4.41 -16.55 1.20
CA LYS A 253 5.46 -17.24 1.95
C LYS A 253 4.91 -18.40 2.78
N ILE A 254 3.74 -18.22 3.41
CA ILE A 254 3.06 -19.29 4.15
C ILE A 254 2.66 -20.41 3.20
N LEU A 255 2.09 -20.09 2.03
CA LEU A 255 1.74 -21.10 1.01
C LEU A 255 2.95 -21.91 0.55
N VAL A 256 4.09 -21.26 0.31
CA VAL A 256 5.35 -21.94 -0.04
C VAL A 256 5.80 -22.87 1.08
N ILE A 257 5.82 -22.41 2.34
CA ILE A 257 6.25 -23.26 3.45
C ILE A 257 5.30 -24.47 3.62
N LEU A 258 4.00 -24.28 3.46
CA LEU A 258 3.01 -25.35 3.60
C LEU A 258 3.07 -26.38 2.47
N ASN A 259 3.18 -25.94 1.22
CA ASN A 259 2.91 -26.79 0.06
C ASN A 259 4.18 -27.14 -0.75
N TYR A 260 5.24 -26.34 -0.64
CA TYR A 260 6.52 -26.60 -1.30
C TYR A 260 7.53 -27.19 -0.30
N ASP A 261 7.73 -26.54 0.85
CA ASP A 261 8.62 -27.06 1.91
C ASP A 261 7.98 -28.23 2.69
N LEU A 262 6.65 -28.36 2.65
CA LEU A 262 5.85 -29.35 3.39
C LEU A 262 6.05 -29.28 4.92
N ASP A 263 6.22 -28.07 5.46
CA ASP A 263 6.53 -27.84 6.88
C ASP A 263 5.46 -27.00 7.58
N LYS A 264 4.40 -27.66 8.05
CA LYS A 264 3.26 -27.00 8.73
C LYS A 264 3.68 -26.24 9.99
N VAL A 265 4.58 -26.80 10.79
CA VAL A 265 5.01 -26.17 12.07
C VAL A 265 5.73 -24.85 11.79
N LYS A 266 6.66 -24.85 10.83
CA LYS A 266 7.37 -23.63 10.42
C LYS A 266 6.43 -22.58 9.84
N ALA A 267 5.37 -23.00 9.12
CA ALA A 267 4.37 -22.07 8.59
C ALA A 267 3.53 -21.43 9.71
N GLU A 268 3.12 -22.21 10.73
CA GLU A 268 2.39 -21.69 11.90
C GLU A 268 3.25 -20.73 12.71
N ASP A 269 4.52 -21.06 12.95
CA ASP A 269 5.47 -20.19 13.64
C ASP A 269 5.71 -18.88 12.88
N TYR A 270 5.84 -18.97 11.55
CA TYR A 270 5.95 -17.80 10.68
C TYR A 270 4.71 -16.90 10.80
N PHE A 271 3.50 -17.49 10.68
CA PHE A 271 2.25 -16.75 10.80
C PHE A 271 2.10 -16.09 12.18
N ASN A 272 2.38 -16.82 13.26
CA ASN A 272 2.26 -16.31 14.62
C ASN A 272 3.14 -15.10 14.90
N ARG A 273 4.31 -15.02 14.27
CA ARG A 273 5.20 -13.85 14.35
C ARG A 273 4.69 -12.66 13.53
N GLU A 274 4.14 -12.91 12.35
CA GLU A 274 3.77 -11.84 11.41
C GLU A 274 2.33 -11.31 11.57
N LYS A 275 1.42 -12.04 12.23
CA LYS A 275 0.00 -11.67 12.35
C LYS A 275 -0.27 -10.38 13.14
N PHE A 276 0.67 -9.90 13.94
CA PHE A 276 0.47 -8.73 14.79
C PHE A 276 0.24 -7.45 13.98
N GLY A 277 -0.94 -6.84 14.14
CA GLY A 277 -1.33 -5.61 13.45
C GLY A 277 -2.14 -5.83 12.17
N LEU A 278 -2.33 -7.09 11.76
CA LEU A 278 -3.28 -7.45 10.72
C LEU A 278 -4.72 -7.35 11.25
N PRO A 279 -5.71 -7.02 10.40
CA PRO A 279 -7.12 -7.12 10.76
C PRO A 279 -7.56 -8.58 10.96
N ASP A 280 -8.60 -8.79 11.77
CA ASP A 280 -9.14 -10.13 12.04
C ASP A 280 -9.57 -10.85 10.76
N SER A 281 -10.17 -10.15 9.79
CA SER A 281 -10.56 -10.75 8.50
C SER A 281 -9.38 -11.35 7.73
N VAL A 282 -8.20 -10.72 7.80
CA VAL A 282 -6.97 -11.21 7.18
C VAL A 282 -6.39 -12.39 7.98
N ILE A 283 -6.41 -12.29 9.30
CA ILE A 283 -5.96 -13.37 10.21
C ILE A 283 -6.78 -14.64 9.95
N GLU A 284 -8.11 -14.52 9.94
CA GLU A 284 -9.03 -15.62 9.67
C GLU A 284 -8.82 -16.22 8.27
N LYS A 285 -8.57 -15.38 7.25
CA LYS A 285 -8.26 -15.84 5.89
C LYS A 285 -6.99 -16.69 5.86
N ILE A 286 -5.93 -16.28 6.52
CA ILE A 286 -4.65 -17.01 6.56
C ILE A 286 -4.78 -18.28 7.40
N GLN A 287 -5.54 -18.25 8.50
CA GLN A 287 -5.75 -19.40 9.37
C GLN A 287 -6.41 -20.58 8.65
N LYS A 288 -7.24 -20.32 7.63
CA LYS A 288 -7.89 -21.36 6.81
C LYS A 288 -6.91 -22.16 5.93
N LEU A 289 -5.64 -21.75 5.85
CA LEU A 289 -4.62 -22.50 5.11
C LEU A 289 -4.08 -23.72 5.87
N PHE A 290 -4.26 -23.76 7.19
CA PHE A 290 -3.72 -24.81 8.08
C PHE A 290 -4.76 -25.89 8.36
#